data_AF-A0A3M1Y1P6-F1
#
_entry.id   AF-A0A3M1Y1P6-F1
#
_cell.length_a   1.000
_cell.length_b   1.000
_cell.length_c   1.000
_cell.angle_alpha   90.00
_cell.angle_beta   90.00
_cell.angle_gamma   90.00
#
_symmetry.space_group_name_H-M   'P 1'
#
loop_
_entity.id
_entity.type
_entity.pdbx_description
1 polymer ?
#
loop_
_entity_poly.entity_id
_entity_poly.type
_entity_poly.pdbx_seq_one_letter_code
_entity_poly.pdbx_strand_id
1 'polypeptide(L)'
;MTDNPQAQADPEAAANVRPLYTWQGQLGTHGTGGASYLVVLIRGDLLQKYPDTLVYAQKAQWSRDENGRIDPQLPRTLSMTPPDSDVKYPVLQGKLRPNISFFGFELDDVEAKGNRINNPGWFFVLKERPGQIRFGLDDYMDLTPQDSVEEGEAPAPSVPPTAADDWNDMSWGHLLPSNGALADLRHIRFDGQARIDSAFHNLSPVRWGRNAADLAYILFQNPVIFARHAQEILPD
;
A
#
# COMPACT_ATOMS: atom_id res chain seq x y z
N MET A 1 -13.45 32.84 -50.44
CA MET A 1 -14.33 32.34 -49.36
C MET A 1 -14.80 30.96 -49.77
N THR A 2 -14.09 29.93 -49.32
CA THR A 2 -14.63 28.63 -48.88
C THR A 2 -13.45 27.88 -48.27
N ASP A 3 -13.57 27.65 -46.97
CA ASP A 3 -12.62 26.99 -46.09
C ASP A 3 -12.18 25.63 -46.62
N ASN A 4 -10.89 25.34 -46.42
CA ASN A 4 -10.36 23.99 -46.41
C ASN A 4 -10.52 23.49 -44.97
N PRO A 5 -11.50 22.62 -44.64
CA PRO A 5 -11.57 22.06 -43.31
C PRO A 5 -10.37 21.12 -43.18
N GLN A 6 -9.40 21.52 -42.35
CA GLN A 6 -8.36 20.62 -41.89
C GLN A 6 -9.04 19.36 -41.40
N ALA A 7 -8.74 18.23 -42.05
CA ALA A 7 -9.12 16.91 -41.59
C ALA A 7 -8.58 16.77 -40.17
N GLN A 8 -9.46 16.98 -39.20
CA GLN A 8 -9.21 16.65 -37.81
C GLN A 8 -8.86 15.16 -37.83
N ALA A 9 -7.61 14.84 -37.48
CA ALA A 9 -7.17 13.47 -37.34
C ALA A 9 -8.10 12.78 -36.35
N ASP A 10 -8.94 11.88 -36.85
CA ASP A 10 -9.93 11.17 -36.04
C ASP A 10 -9.17 10.33 -34.99
N PRO A 11 -9.28 10.67 -33.69
CA PRO A 11 -8.58 9.93 -32.64
C PRO A 11 -9.01 8.47 -32.58
N GLU A 12 -10.20 8.11 -33.09
CA GLU A 12 -10.66 6.73 -33.18
C GLU A 12 -9.88 5.91 -34.22
N ALA A 13 -9.32 6.54 -35.25
CA ALA A 13 -8.51 5.86 -36.26
C ALA A 13 -7.20 5.29 -35.67
N ALA A 14 -6.64 5.93 -34.64
CA ALA A 14 -5.46 5.43 -33.94
C ALA A 14 -5.76 4.23 -33.03
N ALA A 15 -7.01 4.12 -32.54
CA ALA A 15 -7.48 3.01 -31.73
C ALA A 15 -7.97 1.79 -32.55
N ASN A 16 -8.15 1.95 -33.86
CA ASN A 16 -8.66 0.88 -34.72
C ASN A 16 -7.64 -0.24 -34.93
N VAL A 17 -8.06 -1.47 -34.66
CA VAL A 17 -7.27 -2.67 -34.93
C VAL A 17 -7.31 -2.98 -36.42
N ARG A 18 -6.25 -3.58 -36.98
CA ARG A 18 -6.24 -3.97 -38.41
C ARG A 18 -7.42 -4.90 -38.72
N PRO A 19 -7.98 -4.92 -39.94
CA PRO A 19 -9.07 -5.82 -40.28
C PRO A 19 -8.70 -7.30 -40.05
N LEU A 20 -9.60 -8.08 -39.45
CA LEU A 20 -9.34 -9.44 -38.99
C LEU A 20 -8.82 -10.39 -40.09
N TYR A 21 -9.25 -10.21 -41.33
CA TYR A 21 -8.79 -11.03 -42.47
C TYR A 21 -7.32 -10.78 -42.86
N THR A 22 -6.72 -9.69 -42.37
CA THR A 22 -5.30 -9.35 -42.60
C THR A 22 -4.37 -9.89 -41.51
N TRP A 23 -4.95 -10.53 -40.49
CA TRP A 23 -4.18 -11.02 -39.34
C TRP A 23 -3.38 -12.26 -39.75
N GLN A 24 -2.10 -12.23 -39.42
CA GLN A 24 -1.15 -13.32 -39.60
C GLN A 24 -0.29 -13.42 -38.34
N GLY A 25 -0.39 -14.55 -37.64
CA GLY A 25 0.28 -14.75 -36.35
C GLY A 25 -0.69 -15.01 -35.21
N GLN A 26 -0.23 -14.79 -33.98
CA GLN A 26 -1.05 -14.98 -32.78
C GLN A 26 -1.98 -13.78 -32.56
N LEU A 27 -3.13 -13.99 -31.95
CA LEU A 27 -4.14 -12.93 -31.72
C LEU A 27 -3.55 -11.67 -31.07
N GLY A 28 -2.57 -11.84 -30.17
CA GLY A 28 -1.92 -10.74 -29.46
C GLY A 28 -0.98 -9.86 -30.29
N THR A 29 -0.55 -10.28 -31.48
CA THR A 29 0.41 -9.51 -32.31
C THR A 29 -0.25 -8.48 -33.21
N HIS A 30 -1.58 -8.34 -33.15
CA HIS A 30 -2.36 -7.50 -34.05
C HIS A 30 -2.94 -6.24 -33.39
N GLY A 31 -2.71 -6.05 -32.09
CA GLY A 31 -3.06 -4.81 -31.39
C GLY A 31 -2.33 -3.61 -31.96
N THR A 32 -3.01 -2.47 -32.07
CA THR A 32 -2.43 -1.20 -32.54
C THR A 32 -1.81 -0.38 -31.42
N GLY A 33 -2.02 -0.76 -30.16
CA GLY A 33 -1.32 -0.21 -29.00
C GLY A 33 -0.02 -0.96 -28.74
N GLY A 34 1.13 -0.31 -28.92
CA GLY A 34 2.43 -0.82 -28.49
C GLY A 34 2.64 -0.81 -26.96
N ALA A 35 1.55 -0.73 -26.18
CA ALA A 35 1.60 -0.73 -24.73
C ALA A 35 1.60 -2.17 -24.21
N SER A 36 2.71 -2.58 -23.58
CA SER A 36 2.72 -3.78 -22.75
C SER A 36 1.74 -3.58 -21.59
N TYR A 37 0.89 -4.58 -21.35
CA TYR A 37 0.00 -4.60 -20.21
C TYR A 37 0.46 -5.64 -19.20
N LEU A 38 0.77 -5.20 -18.00
CA LEU A 38 1.06 -6.09 -16.89
C LEU A 38 -0.20 -6.33 -16.08
N VAL A 39 -0.59 -7.59 -15.95
CA VAL A 39 -1.81 -7.99 -15.22
C VAL A 39 -1.43 -8.64 -13.89
N VAL A 40 -1.85 -8.02 -12.79
CA VAL A 40 -1.72 -8.56 -11.44
C VAL A 40 -2.98 -9.33 -11.08
N LEU A 41 -2.82 -10.61 -10.72
CA LEU A 41 -3.91 -11.46 -10.23
C LEU A 41 -3.82 -11.58 -8.71
N ILE A 42 -4.93 -11.29 -8.04
CA ILE A 42 -5.05 -11.38 -6.59
C ILE A 42 -6.09 -12.44 -6.28
N ARG A 43 -5.65 -13.55 -5.69
CA ARG A 43 -6.52 -14.62 -5.20
C ARG A 43 -6.69 -14.50 -3.69
N GLY A 44 -7.92 -14.40 -3.23
CA GLY A 44 -8.24 -14.43 -1.81
C GLY A 44 -9.49 -13.62 -1.47
N ASP A 45 -9.88 -13.73 -0.21
CA ASP A 45 -11.14 -13.14 0.27
C ASP A 45 -10.96 -11.68 0.69
N LEU A 46 -9.73 -11.13 0.63
CA LEU A 46 -9.43 -9.75 0.96
C LEU A 46 -10.35 -8.78 0.18
N LEU A 47 -10.39 -8.90 -1.15
CA LEU A 47 -11.21 -8.04 -2.01
C LEU A 47 -12.71 -8.40 -2.00
N GLN A 48 -13.07 -9.49 -1.33
CA GLN A 48 -14.46 -9.83 -1.02
C GLN A 48 -14.91 -9.15 0.27
N LYS A 49 -14.06 -9.16 1.31
CA LYS A 49 -14.30 -8.49 2.59
C LYS A 49 -14.17 -6.97 2.49
N TYR A 50 -13.25 -6.49 1.66
CA TYR A 50 -12.98 -5.08 1.39
C TYR A 50 -13.16 -4.77 -0.10
N PRO A 51 -14.40 -4.73 -0.60
CA PRO A 51 -14.67 -4.49 -2.02
C PRO A 51 -14.28 -3.09 -2.50
N ASP A 52 -14.10 -2.15 -1.57
CA ASP A 52 -13.76 -0.76 -1.81
C ASP A 52 -12.26 -0.46 -1.80
N THR A 53 -11.40 -1.48 -1.72
CA THR A 53 -9.93 -1.32 -1.77
C THR A 53 -9.50 -0.67 -3.08
N LEU A 54 -8.74 0.40 -2.98
CA LEU A 54 -8.09 1.07 -4.10
C LEU A 54 -6.84 0.27 -4.49
N VAL A 55 -6.75 -0.13 -5.75
CA VAL A 55 -5.58 -0.84 -6.29
C VAL A 55 -4.91 0.06 -7.33
N TYR A 56 -3.61 0.31 -7.17
CA TYR A 56 -2.83 1.12 -8.09
C TYR A 56 -1.36 0.70 -8.08
N ALA A 57 -0.61 1.09 -9.11
CA ALA A 57 0.84 0.98 -9.14
C ALA A 57 1.46 2.33 -8.77
N GLN A 58 2.51 2.32 -7.95
CA GLN A 58 3.25 3.51 -7.56
C GLN A 58 4.74 3.33 -7.79
N LYS A 59 5.39 4.35 -8.35
CA LYS A 59 6.83 4.31 -8.58
C LYS A 59 7.59 4.21 -7.26
N ALA A 60 8.53 3.29 -7.20
CA ALA A 60 9.38 3.09 -6.03
C ALA A 60 10.37 4.25 -5.87
N GLN A 61 10.85 4.47 -4.65
CA GLN A 61 11.97 5.35 -4.35
C GLN A 61 13.15 4.54 -3.82
N TRP A 62 14.34 5.06 -4.05
CA TRP A 62 15.55 4.46 -3.51
C TRP A 62 15.70 4.86 -2.06
N SER A 63 16.05 3.89 -1.24
CA SER A 63 16.51 4.16 0.11
C SER A 63 17.82 4.91 0.09
N ARG A 64 17.99 5.78 1.08
CA ARG A 64 19.21 6.54 1.29
C ARG A 64 19.95 5.98 2.49
N ASP A 65 21.27 5.92 2.39
CA ASP A 65 22.14 5.60 3.52
C ASP A 65 22.16 6.75 4.56
N GLU A 66 22.83 6.52 5.69
CA GLU A 66 23.03 7.52 6.75
C GLU A 66 23.71 8.81 6.25
N ASN A 67 24.40 8.74 5.10
CA ASN A 67 25.09 9.87 4.46
C ASN A 67 24.24 10.55 3.37
N GLY A 68 22.98 10.14 3.18
CA GLY A 68 22.04 10.69 2.20
C GLY A 68 22.27 10.25 0.75
N ARG A 69 23.19 9.32 0.50
CA ARG A 69 23.44 8.72 -0.82
C ARG A 69 22.45 7.60 -1.08
N ILE A 70 22.10 7.42 -2.36
CA ILE A 70 21.29 6.29 -2.81
C ILE A 70 22.09 5.00 -2.57
N ASP A 71 21.54 4.07 -1.79
CA ASP A 71 22.08 2.74 -1.62
C ASP A 71 21.22 1.71 -2.38
N PRO A 72 21.72 1.12 -3.47
CA PRO A 72 20.98 0.12 -4.24
C PRO A 72 20.81 -1.23 -3.55
N GLN A 73 21.47 -1.48 -2.41
CA GLN A 73 21.34 -2.72 -1.65
C GLN A 73 20.21 -2.66 -0.63
N LEU A 74 19.77 -1.46 -0.24
CA LEU A 74 18.66 -1.29 0.68
C LEU A 74 17.32 -1.57 -0.01
N PRO A 75 16.30 -2.07 0.73
CA PRO A 75 14.94 -2.22 0.22
C PRO A 75 14.41 -0.90 -0.35
N ARG A 76 13.64 -0.96 -1.44
CA ARG A 76 13.01 0.23 -2.01
C ARG A 76 11.92 0.73 -1.08
N THR A 77 11.68 2.04 -1.11
CA THR A 77 10.68 2.69 -0.26
C THR A 77 9.49 3.18 -1.08
N LEU A 78 8.35 3.24 -0.42
CA LEU A 78 7.13 3.82 -0.96
C LEU A 78 6.98 5.24 -0.39
N SER A 79 6.79 6.23 -1.27
CA SER A 79 6.47 7.59 -0.82
C SER A 79 5.01 7.66 -0.35
N MET A 80 4.74 8.26 0.81
CA MET A 80 3.36 8.47 1.28
C MET A 80 2.64 9.60 0.54
N THR A 81 3.40 10.48 -0.11
CA THR A 81 2.90 11.64 -0.87
C THR A 81 3.52 11.63 -2.27
N PRO A 82 3.19 10.63 -3.11
CA PRO A 82 3.72 10.59 -4.48
C PRO A 82 3.09 11.71 -5.32
N PRO A 83 3.83 12.26 -6.31
CA PRO A 83 3.23 13.07 -7.35
C PRO A 83 2.33 12.21 -8.25
N ASP A 84 1.31 12.81 -8.88
CA ASP A 84 0.37 12.08 -9.75
C ASP A 84 1.06 11.35 -10.91
N SER A 85 2.22 11.84 -11.37
CA SER A 85 3.02 11.19 -12.41
C SER A 85 3.64 9.85 -11.99
N ASP A 86 3.79 9.63 -10.70
CA ASP A 86 4.37 8.41 -10.13
C ASP A 86 3.28 7.40 -9.71
N VAL A 87 2.02 7.65 -10.09
CA VAL A 87 0.87 6.79 -9.79
C VAL A 87 0.19 6.35 -11.09
N LYS A 88 0.00 5.05 -11.25
CA LYS A 88 -0.73 4.45 -12.38
C LYS A 88 -1.93 3.65 -11.87
N TYR A 89 -3.11 3.99 -12.33
CA TYR A 89 -4.33 3.24 -12.05
C TYR A 89 -4.51 2.09 -13.07
N PRO A 90 -5.19 1.01 -12.70
CA PRO A 90 -5.46 -0.08 -13.61
C PRO A 90 -6.38 0.39 -14.74
N VAL A 91 -5.98 0.13 -15.98
CA VAL A 91 -6.79 0.38 -17.19
C VAL A 91 -7.77 -0.75 -17.46
N LEU A 92 -7.49 -1.93 -16.90
CA LEU A 92 -8.31 -3.13 -17.00
C LEU A 92 -8.52 -3.69 -15.59
N GLN A 93 -9.76 -4.00 -15.23
CA GLN A 93 -10.03 -4.69 -13.97
C GLN A 93 -11.25 -5.60 -14.08
N GLY A 94 -11.26 -6.67 -13.29
CA GLY A 94 -12.40 -7.57 -13.23
C GLY A 94 -12.27 -8.63 -12.15
N LYS A 95 -13.34 -9.43 -12.01
CA LYS A 95 -13.43 -10.52 -11.04
C LYS A 95 -13.73 -11.83 -11.76
N LEU A 96 -13.01 -12.87 -11.39
CA LEU A 96 -13.21 -14.25 -11.80
C LEU A 96 -13.61 -15.07 -10.57
N ARG A 97 -14.63 -15.92 -10.72
CA ARG A 97 -15.07 -16.82 -9.65
C ARG A 97 -14.03 -17.94 -9.45
N PRO A 98 -13.83 -18.45 -8.21
CA PRO A 98 -14.58 -18.11 -6.99
C PRO A 98 -14.07 -16.88 -6.21
N ASN A 99 -12.81 -16.47 -6.33
CA ASN A 99 -12.25 -15.35 -5.54
C ASN A 99 -10.95 -14.78 -6.15
N ILE A 100 -10.95 -14.53 -7.46
CA ILE A 100 -9.82 -13.94 -8.16
C ILE A 100 -10.22 -12.56 -8.66
N SER A 101 -9.41 -11.55 -8.39
CA SER A 101 -9.51 -10.24 -9.05
C SER A 101 -8.27 -10.02 -9.90
N PHE A 102 -8.41 -9.36 -11.03
CA PHE A 102 -7.28 -9.00 -11.88
C PHE A 102 -7.27 -7.51 -12.15
N PHE A 103 -6.05 -6.95 -12.24
CA PHE A 103 -5.80 -5.53 -12.47
C PHE A 103 -4.68 -5.39 -13.51
N GLY A 104 -5.00 -4.83 -14.67
CA GLY A 104 -4.06 -4.58 -15.77
C GLY A 104 -3.57 -3.14 -15.75
N PHE A 105 -2.26 -2.97 -15.83
CA PHE A 105 -1.56 -1.69 -15.84
C PHE A 105 -0.81 -1.50 -17.15
N GLU A 106 -0.75 -0.26 -17.64
CA GLU A 106 0.14 0.16 -18.73
C GLU A 106 1.59 0.24 -18.22
N LEU A 107 2.15 -0.93 -17.96
CA LEU A 107 3.50 -1.17 -17.47
C LEU A 107 4.05 -2.41 -18.15
N ASP A 108 5.32 -2.33 -18.52
CA ASP A 108 6.11 -3.47 -18.98
C ASP A 108 6.72 -4.23 -17.79
N ASP A 109 7.07 -5.51 -17.97
CA ASP A 109 7.66 -6.31 -16.89
C ASP A 109 9.05 -5.78 -16.47
N VAL A 110 9.88 -5.37 -17.42
CA VAL A 110 11.19 -4.76 -17.17
C VAL A 110 11.03 -3.41 -16.47
N GLU A 111 10.03 -2.61 -16.87
CA GLU A 111 9.73 -1.35 -16.23
C GLU A 111 9.26 -1.54 -14.78
N ALA A 112 8.33 -2.47 -14.57
CA ALA A 112 7.76 -2.78 -13.26
C ALA A 112 8.80 -3.33 -12.29
N LYS A 113 9.60 -4.33 -12.69
CA LYS A 113 10.70 -4.87 -11.87
C LYS A 113 11.75 -3.80 -11.57
N GLY A 114 12.03 -2.92 -12.53
CA GLY A 114 13.10 -1.96 -12.45
C GLY A 114 14.49 -2.62 -12.38
N ASN A 115 15.49 -1.83 -12.00
CA ASN A 115 16.87 -2.24 -11.81
C ASN A 115 17.50 -1.44 -10.66
N ARG A 116 18.73 -1.80 -10.29
CA ARG A 116 19.43 -1.16 -9.17
C ARG A 116 20.08 0.19 -9.51
N ILE A 117 20.00 0.64 -10.76
CA ILE A 117 20.83 1.74 -11.27
C ILE A 117 19.99 2.96 -11.64
N ASN A 118 19.02 2.80 -12.55
CA ASN A 118 18.32 3.90 -13.22
C ASN A 118 16.79 3.85 -13.09
N ASN A 119 16.21 2.71 -12.72
CA ASN A 119 14.75 2.55 -12.62
C ASN A 119 14.41 1.83 -11.31
N PRO A 120 13.75 2.46 -10.33
CA PRO A 120 13.59 1.84 -9.02
C PRO A 120 12.56 0.70 -9.06
N GLY A 121 11.78 0.62 -10.14
CA GLY A 121 10.64 -0.27 -10.27
C GLY A 121 9.36 0.36 -9.73
N TRP A 122 8.34 -0.48 -9.60
CA TRP A 122 7.00 -0.11 -9.17
C TRP A 122 6.53 -1.01 -8.03
N PHE A 123 5.77 -0.43 -7.12
CA PHE A 123 4.99 -1.14 -6.12
C PHE A 123 3.56 -1.31 -6.62
N PHE A 124 2.98 -2.49 -6.38
CA PHE A 124 1.54 -2.67 -6.44
C PHE A 124 0.96 -2.41 -5.06
N VAL A 125 0.07 -1.43 -4.98
CA VAL A 125 -0.47 -0.90 -3.74
C VAL A 125 -1.94 -1.26 -3.65
N LEU A 126 -2.31 -1.85 -2.53
CA LEU A 126 -3.69 -2.07 -2.08
C LEU A 126 -3.92 -1.13 -0.91
N LYS A 127 -4.77 -0.13 -1.11
CA LYS A 127 -5.05 0.90 -0.12
C LYS A 127 -6.51 0.87 0.26
N GLU A 128 -6.80 0.89 1.56
CA GLU A 128 -8.15 1.10 2.05
C GLU A 128 -8.64 2.50 1.68
N ARG A 129 -9.88 2.62 1.20
CA ARG A 129 -10.43 3.93 0.85
C ARG A 129 -10.63 4.76 2.13
N PRO A 130 -10.09 5.99 2.20
CA PRO A 130 -10.16 6.86 3.39
C PRO A 130 -11.59 7.36 3.75
N GLY A 131 -12.63 6.88 3.07
CA GLY A 131 -14.03 7.28 3.31
C GLY A 131 -14.69 6.57 4.48
N GLN A 132 -14.07 5.55 5.07
CA GLN A 132 -14.58 4.85 6.25
C GLN A 132 -13.77 5.25 7.49
N ILE A 133 -14.09 6.40 8.07
CA ILE A 133 -13.47 6.84 9.32
C ILE A 133 -13.75 5.81 10.40
N ARG A 134 -12.69 5.28 11.01
CA ARG A 134 -12.77 4.37 12.15
C ARG A 134 -12.01 4.96 13.32
N PHE A 135 -12.50 4.64 14.51
CA PHE A 135 -11.86 4.97 15.76
C PHE A 135 -11.57 3.70 16.53
N GLY A 136 -10.37 3.58 17.07
CA GLY A 136 -9.92 2.42 17.84
C GLY A 136 -8.41 2.40 17.99
N LEU A 137 -7.95 1.47 18.81
CA LEU A 137 -6.55 1.10 18.89
C LEU A 137 -6.38 -0.28 18.27
N ASP A 138 -5.15 -0.57 17.87
CA ASP A 138 -4.84 -1.89 17.32
C ASP A 138 -4.85 -2.95 18.42
N ASP A 139 -5.20 -4.17 18.03
CA ASP A 139 -4.95 -5.32 18.89
C ASP A 139 -3.44 -5.48 19.02
N TYR A 140 -2.96 -5.65 20.24
CA TYR A 140 -1.56 -6.00 20.43
C TYR A 140 -1.35 -7.42 19.92
N MET A 141 -0.90 -7.53 18.67
CA MET A 141 -0.33 -8.75 18.14
C MET A 141 1.14 -8.77 18.52
N ASP A 142 1.61 -9.92 19.01
CA ASP A 142 3.01 -10.21 19.29
C ASP A 142 3.77 -10.20 17.94
N LEU A 143 4.07 -9.00 17.43
CA LEU A 143 4.85 -8.80 16.22
C LEU A 143 6.33 -8.93 16.57
N THR A 144 6.74 -10.05 17.15
CA THR A 144 8.12 -10.49 16.91
C THR A 144 8.20 -10.76 15.40
N PRO A 145 9.10 -10.11 14.65
CA PRO A 145 9.35 -10.49 13.28
C PRO A 145 9.60 -12.00 13.26
N GLN A 146 8.79 -12.74 12.50
CA GLN A 146 8.95 -14.19 12.40
C GLN A 146 10.35 -14.58 11.85
N ASP A 147 11.06 -13.61 11.25
CA ASP A 147 12.42 -13.73 10.74
C ASP A 147 13.52 -13.58 11.82
N SER A 148 13.18 -13.21 13.07
CA SER A 148 14.15 -13.10 14.18
C SER A 148 14.06 -14.23 15.21
N VAL A 149 13.18 -15.22 15.00
CA VAL A 149 13.10 -16.40 15.86
C VAL A 149 14.00 -17.48 15.25
N GLU A 150 15.14 -17.77 15.90
CA GLU A 150 15.90 -18.98 15.60
C GLU A 150 14.96 -20.19 15.74
N GLU A 151 14.97 -21.11 14.77
CA GLU A 151 14.12 -22.30 14.77
C GLU A 151 14.33 -23.10 16.07
N GLY A 152 13.35 -23.05 16.99
CA GLY A 152 13.34 -23.90 18.18
C GLY A 152 12.90 -23.24 19.49
N GLU A 153 12.84 -21.90 19.55
CA GLU A 153 12.35 -21.18 20.72
C GLU A 153 10.94 -20.64 20.47
N ALA A 154 9.98 -21.02 21.32
CA ALA A 154 8.67 -20.37 21.30
C ALA A 154 8.89 -18.88 21.58
N PRO A 155 8.34 -17.94 20.77
CA PRO A 155 8.49 -16.53 21.06
C PRO A 155 7.97 -16.29 22.48
N ALA A 156 8.85 -15.81 23.36
CA ALA A 156 8.39 -15.29 24.65
C ALA A 156 7.41 -14.16 24.32
N PRO A 157 6.21 -14.12 24.92
CA PRO A 157 5.23 -13.08 24.61
C PRO A 157 5.90 -11.74 24.85
N SER A 158 6.18 -11.00 23.78
CA SER A 158 6.85 -9.72 23.93
C SER A 158 5.94 -8.83 24.76
N VAL A 159 6.50 -8.21 25.80
CA VAL A 159 5.77 -7.23 26.60
C VAL A 159 5.72 -5.97 25.75
N PRO A 160 4.54 -5.39 25.42
CA PRO A 160 4.47 -4.12 24.75
C PRO A 160 5.29 -3.13 25.58
N PRO A 161 6.11 -2.29 24.95
CA PRO A 161 6.79 -1.23 25.66
C PRO A 161 5.75 -0.42 26.46
N THR A 162 6.15 0.10 27.62
CA THR A 162 5.26 0.92 28.47
C THR A 162 4.84 2.23 27.81
N ALA A 163 5.40 2.58 26.65
CA ALA A 163 5.04 3.70 25.80
C ALA A 163 5.18 3.30 24.32
N ALA A 164 4.29 3.84 23.47
CA ALA A 164 4.39 3.70 22.01
C ALA A 164 5.30 4.79 21.41
N ASP A 165 5.89 4.57 20.23
CA ASP A 165 6.73 5.59 19.59
C ASP A 165 5.89 6.77 19.05
N ASP A 166 4.77 6.47 18.38
CA ASP A 166 3.76 7.44 17.93
C ASP A 166 2.35 7.08 18.45
N TRP A 167 1.40 8.02 18.39
CA TRP A 167 -0.01 7.74 18.68
C TRP A 167 -0.60 6.70 17.71
N ASN A 168 -0.12 6.65 16.46
CA ASN A 168 -0.55 5.65 15.50
C ASN A 168 -0.01 4.24 15.80
N ASP A 169 1.05 4.11 16.61
CA ASP A 169 1.61 2.81 17.02
C ASP A 169 0.94 2.28 18.32
N MET A 170 -0.09 2.98 18.79
CA MET A 170 -0.76 2.67 20.03
C MET A 170 -1.73 1.50 19.86
N SER A 171 -1.52 0.47 20.67
CA SER A 171 -2.40 -0.70 20.79
C SER A 171 -3.17 -0.71 22.12
N TRP A 172 -4.21 -1.54 22.22
CA TRP A 172 -4.93 -1.77 23.47
C TRP A 172 -4.03 -2.24 24.63
N GLY A 173 -2.90 -2.88 24.33
CA GLY A 173 -1.90 -3.31 25.31
C GLY A 173 -1.26 -2.15 26.08
N HIS A 174 -1.08 -1.00 25.42
CA HIS A 174 -0.46 0.19 26.02
C HIS A 174 -1.36 0.90 27.04
N LEU A 175 -2.66 0.56 27.06
CA LEU A 175 -3.58 1.06 28.08
C LEU A 175 -3.54 0.26 29.37
N LEU A 176 -2.82 -0.87 29.37
CA LEU A 176 -2.85 -1.83 30.46
C LEU A 176 -1.55 -1.77 31.27
N PRO A 177 -1.62 -2.01 32.59
CA PRO A 177 -0.42 -2.13 33.40
C PRO A 177 0.35 -3.45 33.14
N SER A 178 -0.27 -4.44 32.50
CA SER A 178 0.34 -5.73 32.14
C SER A 178 -0.49 -6.49 31.07
N ASN A 179 0.16 -7.38 30.31
CA ASN A 179 -0.43 -8.11 29.18
C ASN A 179 -1.61 -9.04 29.50
N GLY A 180 -1.76 -9.47 30.76
CA GLY A 180 -2.86 -10.34 31.18
C GLY A 180 -4.17 -9.60 31.45
N ALA A 181 -4.14 -8.27 31.53
CA ALA A 181 -5.29 -7.47 31.94
C ALA A 181 -6.23 -7.09 30.78
N LEU A 182 -5.92 -7.47 29.53
CA LEU A 182 -6.75 -7.10 28.37
C LEU A 182 -8.12 -7.79 28.43
N ALA A 183 -8.15 -9.06 28.83
CA ALA A 183 -9.39 -9.81 29.02
C ALA A 183 -10.27 -9.24 30.14
N ASP A 184 -9.68 -8.49 31.08
CA ASP A 184 -10.35 -7.85 32.20
C ASP A 184 -10.67 -6.36 31.93
N LEU A 185 -10.23 -5.82 30.79
CA LEU A 185 -10.55 -4.46 30.41
C LEU A 185 -12.06 -4.36 30.15
N ARG A 186 -12.73 -3.48 30.89
CA ARG A 186 -14.18 -3.20 30.75
C ARG A 186 -14.45 -1.75 30.36
N HIS A 187 -13.56 -0.86 30.74
CA HIS A 187 -13.64 0.57 30.49
C HIS A 187 -12.25 1.12 30.28
N ILE A 188 -12.17 2.18 29.47
CA ILE A 188 -10.95 2.93 29.24
C ILE A 188 -10.79 3.96 30.36
N ARG A 189 -9.56 4.15 30.84
CA ARG A 189 -9.22 5.17 31.83
C ARG A 189 -8.51 6.35 31.18
N PHE A 190 -8.92 7.56 31.54
CA PHE A 190 -8.38 8.81 30.98
C PHE A 190 -7.46 9.55 31.94
N ASP A 191 -7.42 9.14 33.22
CA ASP A 191 -6.63 9.73 34.29
C ASP A 191 -5.16 9.26 34.33
N GLY A 192 -4.78 8.34 33.41
CA GLY A 192 -3.39 8.04 33.07
C GLY A 192 -3.20 6.57 32.70
N GLN A 193 -2.63 6.31 31.51
CA GLN A 193 -1.99 5.02 31.15
C GLN A 193 -1.39 5.03 29.74
N ALA A 194 -1.90 5.84 28.81
CA ALA A 194 -1.28 5.99 27.49
C ALA A 194 -0.09 6.96 27.54
N ARG A 195 1.08 6.48 27.09
CA ARG A 195 2.29 7.30 26.94
C ARG A 195 2.85 7.08 25.55
N ILE A 196 3.35 8.15 24.94
CA ILE A 196 4.24 8.07 23.80
C ILE A 196 5.69 8.23 24.29
N ASP A 197 6.69 7.73 23.58
CA ASP A 197 8.08 7.90 23.99
C ASP A 197 8.45 9.40 23.93
N SER A 198 9.08 9.87 24.99
CA SER A 198 9.62 11.21 25.15
C SER A 198 10.50 11.71 23.99
N ALA A 199 11.14 10.82 23.22
CA ALA A 199 11.88 11.18 22.01
C ALA A 199 10.97 11.78 20.92
N PHE A 200 9.70 11.34 20.86
CA PHE A 200 8.70 11.76 19.88
C PHE A 200 7.65 12.74 20.46
N HIS A 201 7.63 12.92 21.79
CA HIS A 201 6.75 13.86 22.51
C HIS A 201 6.74 15.30 21.95
N ASN A 202 7.85 15.77 21.38
CA ASN A 202 7.97 17.16 20.91
C ASN A 202 7.27 17.40 19.56
N LEU A 203 6.75 16.35 18.91
CA LEU A 203 6.11 16.41 17.60
C LEU A 203 4.58 16.45 17.68
N SER A 204 3.98 16.16 18.84
CA SER A 204 2.52 16.14 18.99
C SER A 204 2.04 16.87 20.26
N PRO A 205 1.27 17.97 20.14
CA PRO A 205 0.68 18.66 21.29
C PRO A 205 -0.49 17.89 21.93
N VAL A 206 -0.89 16.78 21.31
CA VAL A 206 -2.06 15.96 21.65
C VAL A 206 -1.78 15.14 22.90
N ARG A 207 -2.75 15.09 23.83
CA ARG A 207 -2.62 14.37 25.10
C ARG A 207 -3.80 13.45 25.37
N TRP A 208 -3.50 12.23 25.76
CA TRP A 208 -4.51 11.27 26.23
C TRP A 208 -5.37 11.85 27.35
N GLY A 209 -6.69 11.70 27.24
CA GLY A 209 -7.64 12.09 28.28
C GLY A 209 -7.81 13.59 28.52
N ARG A 210 -7.12 14.46 27.77
CA ARG A 210 -7.22 15.92 27.95
C ARG A 210 -8.55 16.49 27.50
N ASN A 211 -8.99 16.13 26.30
CA ASN A 211 -10.25 16.57 25.72
C ASN A 211 -10.71 15.59 24.62
N ALA A 212 -11.93 15.75 24.13
CA ALA A 212 -12.52 14.85 23.13
C ALA A 212 -11.85 14.94 21.74
N ALA A 213 -11.31 16.10 21.35
CA ALA A 213 -10.62 16.26 20.07
C ALA A 213 -9.26 15.53 20.09
N ASP A 214 -8.52 15.65 21.19
CA ASP A 214 -7.27 14.92 21.39
C ASP A 214 -7.51 13.40 21.33
N LEU A 215 -8.54 12.90 22.02
CA LEU A 215 -8.90 11.48 21.98
C LEU A 215 -9.34 11.03 20.58
N ALA A 216 -10.12 11.83 19.87
CA ALA A 216 -10.51 11.52 18.50
C ALA A 216 -9.30 11.43 17.57
N TYR A 217 -8.31 12.33 17.72
CA TYR A 217 -7.06 12.27 16.95
C TYR A 217 -6.26 11.01 17.27
N ILE A 218 -6.09 10.67 18.55
CA ILE A 218 -5.32 9.49 18.96
C ILE A 218 -5.98 8.19 18.47
N LEU A 219 -7.31 8.09 18.61
CA LEU A 219 -8.05 6.90 18.23
C LEU A 219 -8.31 6.82 16.72
N PHE A 220 -8.01 7.85 15.95
CA PHE A 220 -8.27 7.85 14.51
C PHE A 220 -7.40 6.80 13.83
N GLN A 221 -8.04 5.81 13.19
CA GLN A 221 -7.32 4.77 12.47
C GLN A 221 -6.97 5.26 11.06
N ASN A 222 -5.67 5.29 10.76
CA ASN A 222 -5.20 5.57 9.42
C ASN A 222 -5.58 4.45 8.45
N PRO A 223 -5.92 4.77 7.19
CA PRO A 223 -6.22 3.75 6.19
C PRO A 223 -5.05 2.79 6.00
N VAL A 224 -5.33 1.49 5.95
CA VAL A 224 -4.30 0.48 5.71
C VAL A 224 -3.77 0.60 4.29
N ILE A 225 -2.45 0.59 4.17
CA ILE A 225 -1.74 0.54 2.88
C ILE A 225 -0.88 -0.72 2.90
N PHE A 226 -1.16 -1.64 1.97
CA PHE A 226 -0.30 -2.76 1.68
C PHE A 226 0.37 -2.53 0.33
N ALA A 227 1.70 -2.58 0.29
CA ALA A 227 2.46 -2.41 -0.93
C ALA A 227 3.50 -3.51 -1.08
N ARG A 228 3.59 -4.08 -2.28
CA ARG A 228 4.59 -5.11 -2.60
C ARG A 228 5.31 -4.73 -3.89
N HIS A 229 6.63 -4.85 -3.89
CA HIS A 229 7.45 -4.47 -5.02
C HIS A 229 7.28 -5.48 -6.17
N ALA A 230 7.23 -5.01 -7.42
CA ALA A 230 6.99 -5.87 -8.58
C ALA A 230 8.05 -6.98 -8.73
N GLN A 231 9.31 -6.71 -8.39
CA GLN A 231 10.37 -7.73 -8.40
C GLN A 231 10.06 -8.95 -7.51
N GLU A 232 9.25 -8.79 -6.47
CA GLU A 232 8.91 -9.88 -5.54
C GLU A 232 7.66 -10.66 -5.96
N ILE A 233 6.90 -10.13 -6.92
CA ILE A 233 5.64 -10.73 -7.40
C ILE A 233 5.84 -11.37 -8.76
N LEU A 234 6.66 -10.75 -9.62
CA LEU A 234 6.87 -11.18 -10.98
C LEU A 234 7.89 -12.33 -11.04
N PRO A 235 7.61 -13.40 -11.81
CA PRO A 235 8.56 -14.49 -11.99
C PRO A 235 9.82 -13.99 -12.70
N ASP A 236 10.97 -14.61 -12.42
CA ASP A 236 12.26 -14.28 -13.04
C ASP A 236 12.26 -14.45 -14.56
#